data_AF-A0A7S0JM67-F1
#
_entry.id   AF-A0A7S0JM67-F1
#
_cell.length_a   1.000
_cell.length_b   1.000
_cell.length_c   1.000
_cell.angle_alpha   90.00
_cell.angle_beta   90.00
_cell.angle_gamma   90.00
#
_symmetry.space_group_name_H-M   'P 1'
#
loop_
_entity.id
_entity.type
_entity.pdbx_description
1 polymer ?
#
loop_
_entity_poly.entity_id
_entity_poly.type
_entity_poly.pdbx_seq_one_letter_code
_entity_poly.pdbx_strand_id
1 'polypeptide(L)'
;EEVVNAQRSAFGFAIGVRPSATSGRVGVFVDGRAIIGSIVAFYPGVTLTPADLLQIPVGTLQQHFKDNSHMIQRFDGTLIDASESALKFLPPAAASSPLIVAHRVNHPPAGYKPNVYCCPVDFTAPLPDELRPMLPNVRYTSAEALLIGTGGRRKSRSLQDMLRSSLSDMASSQSGATGAPLRGLAL
;
A
#
# COMPACT_ATOMS: atom_id res chain seq x y z
N GLU A 1 25.61 11.76 8.20
CA GLU A 1 26.63 10.93 8.90
C GLU A 1 26.10 10.41 10.23
N GLU A 2 25.55 11.28 11.07
CA GLU A 2 24.91 10.92 12.35
C GLU A 2 23.87 9.79 12.24
N VAL A 3 22.90 9.89 11.33
CA VAL A 3 21.85 8.87 11.12
C VAL A 3 22.41 7.51 10.69
N VAL A 4 23.51 7.50 9.94
CA VAL A 4 24.19 6.26 9.52
C VAL A 4 24.90 5.63 10.71
N ASN A 5 25.56 6.44 11.53
CA ASN A 5 26.22 5.98 12.75
C ASN A 5 25.20 5.46 13.78
N ALA A 6 24.05 6.12 13.91
CA ALA A 6 22.95 5.64 14.76
C ALA A 6 22.42 4.27 14.30
N GLN A 7 22.21 4.07 13.00
CA GLN A 7 21.79 2.77 12.46
C GLN A 7 22.85 1.69 12.71
N ARG A 8 24.13 1.97 12.46
CA ARG A 8 25.21 1.01 12.72
C ARG A 8 25.30 0.63 14.19
N SER A 9 25.14 1.61 15.08
CA SER A 9 25.12 1.39 16.52
C SER A 9 23.93 0.52 16.95
N ALA A 10 22.74 0.77 16.38
CA ALA A 10 21.52 0.05 16.73
C ALA A 10 21.40 -1.35 16.12
N PHE A 11 21.84 -1.53 14.87
CA PHE A 11 21.54 -2.73 14.06
C PHE A 11 22.79 -3.46 13.55
N GLY A 12 23.99 -2.89 13.68
CA GLY A 12 25.22 -3.42 13.10
C GLY A 12 25.39 -3.17 11.59
N PHE A 13 24.42 -2.52 10.96
CA PHE A 13 24.46 -2.11 9.56
C PHE A 13 23.70 -0.78 9.38
N ALA A 14 23.89 -0.15 8.22
CA ALA A 14 23.08 1.00 7.81
C ALA A 14 22.44 0.75 6.45
N ILE A 15 21.31 1.43 6.21
CA ILE A 15 20.63 1.40 4.93
C ILE A 15 20.99 2.66 4.13
N GLY A 16 21.33 2.45 2.86
CA GLY A 16 21.65 3.52 1.92
C GLY A 16 20.85 3.41 0.63
N VAL A 17 20.42 4.55 0.09
CA VAL A 17 19.82 4.64 -1.24
C VAL A 17 20.85 5.24 -2.19
N ARG A 18 21.15 4.56 -3.30
CA ARG A 18 22.17 4.96 -4.28
C ARG A 18 21.75 4.61 -5.70
N PRO A 19 22.37 5.17 -6.74
CA PRO A 19 22.18 4.68 -8.12
C PRO A 19 22.48 3.18 -8.22
N SER A 20 21.57 2.45 -8.87
CA SER A 20 21.69 1.02 -9.14
C SER A 20 22.26 0.81 -10.53
N ALA A 21 23.38 0.08 -10.61
CA ALA A 21 24.01 -0.26 -11.88
C ALA A 21 23.14 -1.16 -12.78
N THR A 22 22.17 -1.88 -12.21
CA THR A 22 21.41 -2.92 -12.92
C THR A 22 20.05 -2.47 -13.43
N SER A 23 19.44 -1.45 -12.82
CA SER A 23 18.09 -1.00 -13.17
C SER A 23 18.06 0.40 -13.80
N GLY A 24 19.17 1.14 -13.80
CA GLY A 24 19.20 2.55 -14.21
C GLY A 24 18.37 3.47 -13.30
N ARG A 25 17.90 2.96 -12.16
CA ARG A 25 17.14 3.66 -11.12
C ARG A 25 17.96 3.70 -9.82
N VAL A 26 17.41 4.30 -8.77
CA VAL A 26 17.97 4.12 -7.43
C VAL A 26 17.72 2.70 -6.93
N GLY A 27 18.56 2.24 -6.01
CA GLY A 27 18.41 0.98 -5.29
C GLY A 27 18.72 1.15 -3.81
N VAL A 28 18.32 0.16 -3.02
CA VAL A 28 18.57 0.09 -1.58
C VAL A 28 19.73 -0.86 -1.31
N PHE A 29 20.68 -0.43 -0.48
CA PHE A 29 21.90 -1.14 -0.17
C PHE A 29 22.09 -1.24 1.34
N VAL A 30 22.64 -2.36 1.78
CA VAL A 30 23.08 -2.56 3.16
C VAL A 30 24.57 -2.25 3.25
N ASP A 31 24.93 -1.32 4.13
CA ASP A 31 26.32 -1.03 4.50
C ASP A 31 26.66 -1.71 5.82
N GLY A 32 27.55 -2.70 5.76
CA GLY A 32 27.89 -3.55 6.89
C GLY A 32 27.32 -4.95 6.71
N ARG A 33 26.89 -5.59 7.79
CA ARG A 33 26.41 -6.97 7.76
C ARG A 33 25.05 -7.09 8.45
N ALA A 34 24.00 -7.28 7.67
CA ALA A 34 22.73 -7.78 8.15
C ALA A 34 22.79 -9.32 8.24
N ILE A 35 22.33 -9.90 9.34
CA ILE A 35 22.22 -11.36 9.48
C ILE A 35 20.93 -11.86 8.83
N ILE A 36 20.87 -13.15 8.53
CA ILE A 36 19.63 -13.76 8.02
C ILE A 36 18.52 -13.54 9.06
N GLY A 37 17.36 -13.07 8.60
CA GLY A 37 16.22 -12.73 9.46
C GLY A 37 16.18 -11.27 9.93
N SER A 38 17.21 -10.46 9.67
CA SER A 38 17.17 -9.02 9.96
C SER A 38 16.08 -8.31 9.14
N ILE A 39 15.29 -7.45 9.80
CA ILE A 39 14.45 -6.47 9.11
C ILE A 39 15.35 -5.34 8.62
N VAL A 40 15.43 -5.19 7.30
CA VAL A 40 16.33 -4.20 6.66
C VAL A 40 15.60 -2.93 6.23
N ALA A 41 14.31 -2.99 5.92
CA ALA A 41 13.51 -1.83 5.53
C ALA A 41 12.02 -2.14 5.67
N PHE A 42 11.21 -1.10 5.76
CA PHE A 42 9.75 -1.19 5.73
C PHE A 42 9.20 -0.66 4.42
N TYR A 43 8.12 -1.28 3.94
CA TYR A 43 7.38 -0.84 2.76
C TYR A 43 6.36 0.24 3.17
N PRO A 44 6.58 1.51 2.79
CA PRO A 44 5.63 2.56 3.13
C PRO A 44 4.33 2.44 2.39
N GLY A 45 3.32 3.16 2.84
CA GLY A 45 2.25 3.60 1.95
C GLY A 45 0.91 3.77 2.62
N VAL A 46 -0.06 4.14 1.78
CA VAL A 46 -1.47 4.16 2.15
C VAL A 46 -2.02 2.74 2.05
N THR A 47 -2.65 2.26 3.10
CA THR A 47 -3.28 0.94 3.14
C THR A 47 -4.72 1.02 2.72
N LEU A 48 -5.12 0.15 1.80
CA LEU A 48 -6.48 -0.02 1.31
C LEU A 48 -6.95 -1.42 1.70
N THR A 49 -7.80 -1.49 2.72
CA THR A 49 -8.39 -2.75 3.15
C THR A 49 -9.44 -3.21 2.14
N PRO A 50 -9.84 -4.50 2.13
CA PRO A 50 -10.94 -4.96 1.29
C PRO A 50 -12.24 -4.15 1.47
N ALA A 51 -12.50 -3.64 2.68
CA ALA A 51 -13.66 -2.77 2.94
C ALA A 51 -13.55 -1.39 2.28
N ASP A 52 -12.34 -0.82 2.22
CA ASP A 52 -12.07 0.45 1.54
C ASP A 52 -12.26 0.30 0.02
N LEU A 53 -11.84 -0.84 -0.55
CA LEU A 53 -12.01 -1.13 -1.98
C LEU A 53 -13.47 -1.10 -2.44
N LEU A 54 -14.41 -1.45 -1.56
CA LEU A 54 -15.84 -1.37 -1.87
C LEU A 54 -16.38 0.07 -1.88
N GLN A 55 -15.72 0.99 -1.18
CA GLN A 55 -16.10 2.41 -1.11
C GLN A 55 -15.52 3.22 -2.26
N ILE A 56 -14.48 2.71 -2.91
CA ILE A 56 -13.85 3.42 -4.01
C ILE A 56 -14.74 3.32 -5.26
N PRO A 57 -14.95 4.44 -5.97
CA PRO A 57 -15.77 4.43 -7.18
C PRO A 57 -15.30 3.42 -8.24
N VAL A 58 -16.26 2.73 -8.85
CA VAL A 58 -16.01 1.72 -9.89
C VAL A 58 -15.28 2.38 -11.07
N GLY A 59 -14.16 1.77 -11.49
CA GLY A 59 -13.29 2.29 -12.54
C GLY A 59 -12.12 3.16 -12.05
N THR A 60 -12.21 3.77 -10.86
CA THR A 60 -11.07 4.50 -10.26
C THR A 60 -9.94 3.55 -9.90
N LEU A 61 -10.26 2.39 -9.34
CA LEU A 61 -9.27 1.35 -9.03
C LEU A 61 -8.52 0.88 -10.28
N GLN A 62 -9.22 0.70 -11.41
CA GLN A 62 -8.59 0.25 -12.64
C GLN A 62 -7.61 1.29 -13.17
N GLN A 63 -7.97 2.57 -13.13
CA GLN A 63 -7.10 3.67 -13.57
C GLN A 63 -5.89 3.84 -12.64
N HIS A 64 -6.10 3.70 -11.33
CA HIS A 64 -5.04 3.88 -10.34
C HIS A 64 -4.07 2.70 -10.28
N PHE A 65 -4.55 1.46 -10.45
CA PHE A 65 -3.72 0.26 -10.28
C PHE A 65 -3.03 -0.23 -11.53
N LYS A 66 -3.55 0.06 -12.73
CA LYS A 66 -3.07 -0.53 -13.98
C LYS A 66 -1.56 -0.32 -14.21
N ASP A 67 -1.03 0.85 -13.85
CA ASP A 67 0.36 1.22 -14.11
C ASP A 67 1.15 1.55 -12.82
N ASN A 68 0.58 1.26 -11.64
CA ASN A 68 1.24 1.57 -10.37
C ASN A 68 2.19 0.43 -9.94
N SER A 69 3.47 0.57 -10.30
CA SER A 69 4.53 -0.37 -9.91
C SER A 69 4.91 -0.36 -8.43
N HIS A 70 4.31 0.53 -7.63
CA HIS A 70 4.55 0.68 -6.20
C HIS A 70 3.38 0.14 -5.37
N MET A 71 2.58 -0.74 -5.95
CA MET A 71 1.54 -1.48 -5.24
C MET A 71 2.08 -2.83 -4.76
N ILE A 72 1.80 -3.16 -3.50
CA ILE A 72 1.95 -4.53 -2.98
C ILE A 72 0.67 -4.97 -2.29
N GLN A 73 0.45 -6.29 -2.27
CA GLN A 73 -0.67 -6.89 -1.54
C GLN A 73 -0.14 -7.66 -0.33
N ARG A 74 -0.77 -7.44 0.83
CA ARG A 74 -0.59 -8.23 2.05
C ARG A 74 -1.41 -9.53 1.96
N PHE A 75 -1.04 -10.52 2.77
CA PHE A 75 -1.74 -11.81 2.84
C PHE A 75 -3.23 -11.69 3.23
N ASP A 76 -3.58 -10.65 3.99
CA ASP A 76 -4.97 -10.36 4.41
C ASP A 76 -5.81 -9.66 3.33
N GLY A 77 -5.26 -9.49 2.13
CA GLY A 77 -5.91 -8.83 1.01
C GLY A 77 -5.79 -7.29 1.02
N THR A 78 -5.20 -6.70 2.06
CA THR A 78 -4.93 -5.25 2.11
C THR A 78 -3.89 -4.88 1.06
N LEU A 79 -4.19 -3.86 0.26
CA LEU A 79 -3.22 -3.27 -0.67
C LEU A 79 -2.45 -2.14 0.01
N ILE A 80 -1.17 -1.99 -0.33
CA ILE A 80 -0.34 -0.85 0.10
C ILE A 80 0.12 -0.12 -1.15
N ASP A 81 -0.18 1.18 -1.20
CA ASP A 81 0.25 2.09 -2.26
C ASP A 81 1.43 2.95 -1.80
N ALA A 82 2.60 2.74 -2.40
CA ALA A 82 3.80 3.52 -2.19
C ALA A 82 4.12 4.47 -3.36
N SER A 83 3.13 4.83 -4.18
CA SER A 83 3.28 5.85 -5.22
C SER A 83 3.64 7.21 -4.62
N GLU A 84 4.29 8.08 -5.40
CA GLU A 84 4.67 9.42 -4.94
C GLU A 84 3.49 10.24 -4.39
N SER A 85 2.29 10.02 -4.94
CA SER A 85 1.06 10.67 -4.45
C SER A 85 0.64 10.12 -3.09
N ALA A 86 0.69 8.80 -2.91
CA ALA A 86 0.36 8.15 -1.65
C ALA A 86 1.36 8.47 -0.53
N LEU A 87 2.66 8.58 -0.85
CA LEU A 87 3.70 8.90 0.12
C LEU A 87 3.53 10.29 0.77
N LYS A 88 2.79 11.21 0.14
CA LYS A 88 2.46 12.54 0.71
C LYS A 88 1.56 12.46 1.94
N PHE A 89 0.88 11.33 2.15
CA PHE A 89 0.02 11.10 3.31
C PHE A 89 0.76 10.50 4.51
N LEU A 90 2.04 10.13 4.35
CA LEU A 90 2.83 9.65 5.48
C LEU A 90 3.10 10.79 6.48
N PRO A 91 3.12 10.50 7.79
CA PRO A 91 3.56 11.46 8.77
C PRO A 91 5.02 11.88 8.49
N PRO A 92 5.41 13.14 8.78
CA PRO A 92 6.78 13.60 8.55
C PRO A 92 7.84 12.73 9.23
N ALA A 93 7.54 12.16 10.40
CA ALA A 93 8.43 11.25 11.13
C ALA A 93 8.66 9.92 10.38
N ALA A 94 7.63 9.34 9.77
CA ALA A 94 7.79 8.18 8.91
C ALA A 94 8.52 8.54 7.59
N ALA A 95 8.12 9.63 6.94
CA ALA A 95 8.69 10.03 5.64
C ALA A 95 10.19 10.36 5.70
N SER A 96 10.68 10.83 6.84
CA SER A 96 12.10 11.14 7.08
C SER A 96 12.92 9.96 7.59
N SER A 97 12.28 8.83 7.92
CA SER A 97 12.98 7.67 8.47
C SER A 97 13.81 6.95 7.40
N PRO A 98 15.09 6.62 7.68
CA PRO A 98 15.97 5.94 6.74
C PRO A 98 15.54 4.50 6.44
N LEU A 99 14.65 3.93 7.26
CA LEU A 99 14.14 2.56 7.09
C LEU A 99 12.92 2.50 6.15
N ILE A 100 12.32 3.63 5.78
CA ILE A 100 11.10 3.72 4.98
C ILE A 100 11.44 3.79 3.48
N VAL A 101 12.16 2.78 3.00
CA VAL A 101 12.74 2.77 1.64
C VAL A 101 12.46 1.49 0.86
N ALA A 102 11.70 0.53 1.39
CA ALA A 102 11.55 -0.77 0.73
C ALA A 102 10.84 -0.68 -0.65
N HIS A 103 10.03 0.35 -0.89
CA HIS A 103 9.44 0.65 -2.20
C HIS A 103 10.47 0.96 -3.31
N ARG A 104 11.75 1.15 -2.95
CA ARG A 104 12.88 1.38 -3.86
C ARG A 104 13.78 0.15 -4.03
N VAL A 105 13.44 -0.97 -3.41
CA VAL A 105 14.17 -2.24 -3.60
C VAL A 105 13.90 -2.74 -5.01
N ASN A 106 14.97 -2.99 -5.76
CA ASN A 106 14.87 -3.46 -7.13
C ASN A 106 14.63 -4.98 -7.17
N HIS A 107 13.90 -5.42 -8.19
CA HIS A 107 13.86 -6.83 -8.56
C HIS A 107 15.26 -7.28 -9.04
N PRO A 108 15.72 -8.49 -8.68
CA PRO A 108 16.99 -8.99 -9.18
C PRO A 108 16.99 -9.09 -10.72
N PRO A 109 18.12 -8.84 -11.41
CA PRO A 109 18.24 -9.10 -12.84
C PRO A 109 17.99 -10.58 -13.16
N ALA A 110 17.67 -10.87 -14.42
CA ALA A 110 17.52 -12.25 -14.88
C ALA A 110 18.78 -13.08 -14.53
N GLY A 111 18.57 -14.27 -13.94
CA GLY A 111 19.64 -15.15 -13.49
C GLY A 111 20.17 -14.90 -12.06
N TYR A 112 19.75 -13.83 -11.39
CA TYR A 112 20.12 -13.56 -9.99
C TYR A 112 19.00 -13.94 -9.03
N LYS A 113 19.36 -14.49 -7.87
CA LYS A 113 18.40 -14.80 -6.79
C LYS A 113 18.16 -13.55 -5.93
N PRO A 114 16.94 -13.34 -5.42
CA PRO A 114 16.69 -12.31 -4.42
C PRO A 114 17.47 -12.60 -3.14
N ASN A 115 17.94 -11.55 -2.47
CA ASN A 115 18.66 -11.61 -1.20
C ASN A 115 17.85 -11.03 -0.03
N VAL A 116 16.63 -10.56 -0.29
CA VAL A 116 15.66 -10.07 0.68
C VAL A 116 14.28 -10.61 0.30
N TYR A 117 13.40 -10.76 1.29
CA TYR A 117 12.02 -11.19 1.09
C TYR A 117 11.07 -10.19 1.75
N CYS A 118 9.94 -9.92 1.09
CA CYS A 118 8.84 -9.20 1.72
C CYS A 118 8.16 -10.13 2.73
N CYS A 119 8.01 -9.67 3.97
CA CYS A 119 7.33 -10.39 5.02
C CYS A 119 6.40 -9.42 5.78
N PRO A 120 5.14 -9.80 6.08
CA PRO A 120 4.33 -9.05 7.01
C PRO A 120 4.97 -9.10 8.41
N VAL A 121 5.00 -7.96 9.09
CA VAL A 121 5.48 -7.86 10.48
C VAL A 121 4.35 -7.30 11.32
N ASP A 122 3.90 -8.08 12.28
CA ASP A 122 2.94 -7.65 13.29
C ASP A 122 3.68 -7.31 14.58
N PHE A 123 3.40 -6.12 15.11
CA PHE A 123 3.90 -5.73 16.43
C PHE A 123 2.94 -6.30 17.48
N THR A 124 3.38 -7.35 18.18
CA THR A 124 2.60 -7.98 19.24
C THR A 124 2.67 -7.23 20.57
N ALA A 125 3.59 -6.26 20.68
CA ALA A 125 3.74 -5.40 21.83
C ALA A 125 2.92 -4.10 21.66
N PRO A 126 2.41 -3.51 22.76
CA PRO A 126 1.83 -2.17 22.71
C PRO A 126 2.84 -1.19 22.13
N LEU A 127 2.48 -0.54 21.03
CA LEU A 127 3.32 0.48 20.42
C LEU A 127 3.20 1.78 21.25
N PRO A 128 4.31 2.31 21.79
CA PRO A 128 4.32 3.61 22.45
C PRO A 128 3.75 4.70 21.53
N ASP A 129 3.03 5.63 22.13
CA ASP A 129 2.33 6.69 21.40
C ASP A 129 3.30 7.56 20.59
N GLU A 130 4.52 7.74 21.10
CA GLU A 130 5.60 8.49 20.46
C GLU A 130 6.09 7.84 19.17
N LEU A 131 5.93 6.52 19.02
CA LEU A 131 6.36 5.77 17.84
C LEU A 131 5.25 5.59 16.80
N ARG A 132 3.98 5.88 17.13
CA ARG A 132 2.87 5.81 16.16
C ARG A 132 3.11 6.63 14.89
N PRO A 133 3.65 7.86 14.96
CA PRO A 133 3.96 8.64 13.76
C PRO A 133 5.04 8.01 12.86
N MET A 134 5.80 7.03 13.37
CA MET A 134 6.84 6.33 12.60
C MET A 134 6.32 5.10 11.87
N LEU A 135 5.05 4.72 12.06
CA LEU A 135 4.48 3.57 11.38
C LEU A 135 4.53 3.76 9.86
N PRO A 136 4.99 2.73 9.12
CA PRO A 136 5.19 2.85 7.67
C PRO A 136 3.89 2.90 6.89
N ASN A 137 2.77 2.54 7.53
CA ASN A 137 1.50 2.29 6.88
C ASN A 137 0.42 3.15 7.52
N VAL A 138 -0.20 4.01 6.70
CA VAL A 138 -1.32 4.86 7.12
C VAL A 138 -2.61 4.38 6.49
N ARG A 139 -3.72 4.42 7.24
CA ARG A 139 -5.01 4.05 6.69
C ARG A 139 -5.47 5.05 5.65
N TYR A 140 -6.09 4.53 4.62
CA TYR A 140 -6.94 5.30 3.73
C TYR A 140 -8.08 5.96 4.51
N THR A 141 -8.28 7.26 4.32
CA THR A 141 -9.32 8.04 5.01
C THR A 141 -10.28 8.76 4.05
N SER A 142 -9.91 8.97 2.77
CA SER A 142 -10.81 9.59 1.78
C SER A 142 -10.41 9.32 0.33
N ALA A 143 -11.36 9.42 -0.60
CA ALA A 143 -11.17 9.29 -2.06
C ALA A 143 -10.12 10.23 -2.64
N GLU A 144 -9.89 11.38 -2.01
CA GLU A 144 -8.86 12.33 -2.42
C GLU A 144 -7.46 11.72 -2.34
N ALA A 145 -7.22 10.77 -1.43
CA ALA A 145 -5.92 10.11 -1.29
C ALA A 145 -5.54 9.22 -2.50
N LEU A 146 -6.52 8.72 -3.25
CA LEU A 146 -6.29 7.96 -4.49
C LEU A 146 -6.29 8.86 -5.73
N LEU A 147 -7.04 9.97 -5.71
CA LEU A 147 -7.33 10.76 -6.90
C LEU A 147 -6.27 11.83 -7.24
N ILE A 148 -5.27 12.05 -6.39
CA ILE A 148 -4.19 13.03 -6.66
C ILE A 148 -3.34 12.64 -7.88
N GLY A 149 -3.38 11.37 -8.32
CA GLY A 149 -2.70 10.89 -9.53
C GLY A 149 -3.56 10.81 -10.80
N THR A 150 -4.89 10.89 -10.70
CA THR A 150 -5.80 10.66 -11.84
C THR A 150 -6.52 11.94 -12.21
N GLY A 151 -5.94 12.71 -13.13
CA GLY A 151 -6.59 13.88 -13.74
C GLY A 151 -7.87 13.48 -14.47
N GLY A 152 -9.00 13.51 -13.76
CA GLY A 152 -10.30 13.18 -14.35
C GLY A 152 -11.38 12.99 -13.30
N ARG A 153 -12.11 14.07 -12.97
CA ARG A 153 -13.37 14.01 -12.23
C ARG A 153 -14.44 13.35 -13.11
N ARG A 154 -14.51 12.02 -13.14
CA ARG A 154 -15.71 11.30 -13.60
C ARG A 154 -16.52 10.88 -12.37
N LYS A 155 -17.83 11.17 -12.37
CA LYS A 155 -18.78 10.71 -11.34
C LYS A 155 -19.00 9.20 -11.49
N SER A 156 -18.08 8.36 -11.02
CA SER A 156 -18.37 6.95 -10.80
C SER A 156 -18.94 6.74 -9.39
N ARG A 157 -19.84 5.77 -9.23
CA ARG A 157 -20.42 5.37 -7.93
C ARG A 157 -19.55 4.28 -7.31
N SER A 158 -19.50 4.20 -5.99
CA SER A 158 -18.85 3.09 -5.28
C SER A 158 -19.65 1.79 -5.43
N LEU A 159 -19.00 0.63 -5.25
CA LEU A 159 -19.71 -0.65 -5.21
C LEU A 159 -20.70 -0.69 -4.05
N GLN A 160 -20.38 -0.08 -2.91
CA GLN A 160 -21.33 0.02 -1.79
C GLN A 160 -22.59 0.82 -2.15
N ASP A 161 -22.45 1.94 -2.87
CA ASP A 161 -23.60 2.73 -3.29
C ASP A 161 -24.47 1.97 -4.29
N MET A 162 -23.82 1.22 -5.19
CA MET A 162 -24.53 0.33 -6.11
C MET A 162 -25.30 -0.74 -5.34
N LEU A 163 -24.66 -1.46 -4.43
CA LEU A 163 -25.29 -2.49 -3.60
C LEU A 163 -26.43 -1.92 -2.73
N ARG A 164 -26.24 -0.76 -2.10
CA ARG A 164 -27.29 -0.08 -1.32
C ARG A 164 -28.47 0.33 -2.19
N SER A 165 -28.22 0.83 -3.40
CA SER A 165 -29.30 1.16 -4.34
C SER A 165 -30.06 -0.09 -4.76
N SER A 166 -29.37 -1.18 -5.09
CA SER A 166 -30.01 -2.45 -5.45
C SER A 166 -30.82 -3.05 -4.31
N LEU A 167 -30.31 -3.02 -3.06
CA LEU A 167 -31.06 -3.47 -1.89
C LEU A 167 -32.28 -2.58 -1.61
N SER A 168 -32.15 -1.26 -1.77
CA SER A 168 -33.28 -0.32 -1.65
C SER A 168 -34.34 -0.56 -2.73
N ASP A 169 -33.95 -0.85 -3.97
CA ASP A 169 -34.84 -1.19 -5.07
C ASP A 169 -35.54 -2.55 -4.84
N MET A 170 -34.84 -3.51 -4.25
CA MET A 170 -35.43 -4.80 -3.83
C MET A 170 -36.41 -4.63 -2.66
N ALA A 171 -36.11 -3.78 -1.68
CA ALA A 171 -36.98 -3.52 -0.54
C ALA A 171 -38.24 -2.73 -0.94
N SER A 172 -38.13 -1.82 -1.91
CA SER A 172 -39.25 -1.02 -2.42
C SER A 172 -40.13 -1.75 -3.45
N SER A 173 -39.64 -2.83 -4.07
CA SER A 173 -40.41 -3.64 -5.02
C SER A 173 -41.28 -4.74 -4.38
N GLN A 174 -41.38 -4.81 -3.04
CA GLN A 174 -42.25 -5.77 -2.34
C GLN A 174 -43.72 -5.34 -2.14
N SER A 175 -44.21 -4.29 -2.82
CA SER A 175 -45.65 -3.99 -2.88
C SER A 175 -46.27 -4.43 -4.21
N GLY A 176 -46.43 -5.75 -4.36
CA GLY A 176 -47.40 -6.35 -5.28
C GLY A 176 -46.88 -6.74 -6.67
N ALA A 177 -46.59 -8.03 -6.87
CA ALA A 177 -46.95 -8.79 -8.07
C ALA A 177 -46.43 -10.24 -7.98
N THR A 178 -47.29 -11.20 -8.30
CA THR A 178 -46.96 -12.59 -8.57
C THR A 178 -46.31 -12.74 -9.95
N GLY A 179 -45.07 -13.26 -10.02
CA GLY A 179 -44.41 -13.70 -11.26
C GLY A 179 -42.93 -13.30 -11.37
N ALA A 180 -42.02 -14.29 -11.44
CA ALA A 180 -40.56 -14.09 -11.45
C ALA A 180 -39.99 -13.70 -12.84
N PRO A 181 -38.77 -13.12 -12.89
CA PRO A 181 -37.65 -14.01 -13.25
C PRO A 181 -36.39 -13.83 -12.40
N LEU A 182 -35.68 -14.95 -12.21
CA LEU A 182 -34.33 -15.02 -11.65
C LEU A 182 -33.32 -14.36 -12.61
N ARG A 183 -32.39 -13.57 -12.06
CA ARG A 183 -31.21 -13.05 -12.79
C ARG A 183 -29.96 -13.37 -11.98
N GLY A 184 -29.12 -14.24 -12.52
CA GLY A 184 -27.79 -14.53 -11.96
C GLY A 184 -26.76 -13.49 -12.39
N LEU A 185 -25.77 -13.22 -11.54
CA LEU A 185 -24.58 -12.46 -11.90
C LEU A 185 -23.57 -13.41 -12.55
N ALA A 186 -23.06 -13.02 -13.72
CA ALA A 186 -21.91 -13.68 -14.34
C ALA A 186 -20.64 -13.44 -13.51
N LEU A 187 -19.84 -14.49 -13.33
CA LEU A 187 -18.46 -14.42 -12.85
C LEU A 187 -17.53 -13.97 -13.99
#